data_AF-A0A3S9Y4P9-F1
#
_entry.id   AF-A0A3S9Y4P9-F1
#
_cell.length_a   1.000
_cell.length_b   1.000
_cell.length_c   1.000
_cell.angle_alpha   90.00
_cell.angle_beta   90.00
_cell.angle_gamma   90.00
#
_symmetry.space_group_name_H-M   'P 1'
#
loop_
_entity.id
_entity.type
_entity.pdbx_description
1 polymer ?
#
loop_
_entity_poly.entity_id
_entity_poly.type
_entity_poly.pdbx_seq_one_letter_code
_entity_poly.pdbx_strand_id
1 'polypeptide(L)' 'MLHSLHDPANHYAWATNVHRQTRRTTVLLPYEGAGHSVYRRSDGTRDAVDDYLTELKTPSAGSRCTPAAKN' A
#
# COMPACT_ATOMS: atom_id res chain seq x y z
N MET A 1 2.25 -3.14 4.75
CA MET A 1 2.97 -3.27 3.47
C MET A 1 2.23 -2.46 2.43
N LEU A 2 2.80 -1.35 1.98
CA LEU A 2 2.20 -0.51 0.94
C LEU A 2 2.82 -0.88 -0.42
N HIS A 3 2.00 -1.13 -1.43
CA HIS A 3 2.50 -1.52 -2.75
C HIS A 3 1.57 -1.12 -3.89
N SER A 4 2.13 -0.78 -5.04
CA SER A 4 1.39 -0.36 -6.24
C SER A 4 0.90 -1.56 -7.05
N LEU A 5 -0.34 -1.54 -7.56
CA LEU A 5 -0.81 -2.58 -8.49
C LEU A 5 0.01 -2.58 -9.79
N HIS A 6 0.58 -1.43 -10.18
CA HIS A 6 1.37 -1.27 -11.39
C HIS A 6 2.76 -0.69 -11.10
N ASP A 7 3.52 -1.32 -10.19
CA ASP A 7 4.94 -1.04 -9.98
C ASP A 7 5.79 -1.71 -11.09
N PRO A 8 6.57 -0.94 -11.88
CA PRO A 8 7.39 -1.49 -12.97
C PRO A 8 8.68 -2.15 -12.50
N ALA A 9 9.15 -1.88 -11.28
CA ALA A 9 10.40 -2.42 -10.74
C ALA A 9 10.16 -3.63 -9.84
N ASN A 10 9.10 -3.60 -9.04
CA ASN A 10 8.76 -4.67 -8.10
C ASN A 10 7.32 -5.11 -8.34
N HIS A 11 7.07 -6.19 -9.09
CA HIS A 11 5.68 -6.57 -9.43
C HIS A 11 4.79 -6.87 -8.20
N TYR A 12 3.51 -6.48 -8.26
CA TYR A 12 2.53 -6.70 -7.17
C TYR A 12 2.44 -8.17 -6.72
N ALA A 13 2.62 -9.13 -7.63
CA ALA A 13 2.66 -10.56 -7.31
C ALA A 13 3.75 -10.93 -6.29
N TRP A 14 4.85 -10.18 -6.25
CA TRP A 14 5.91 -10.39 -5.26
C TRP A 14 5.47 -9.87 -3.89
N ALA A 15 4.79 -8.72 -3.84
CA ALA A 15 4.23 -8.18 -2.59
C ALA A 15 3.16 -9.11 -1.99
N THR A 16 2.28 -9.67 -2.83
CA THR A 16 1.27 -10.65 -2.37
C THR A 16 1.93 -11.94 -1.86
N ASN A 17 3.02 -12.38 -2.50
CA ASN A 17 3.80 -13.53 -2.08
C ASN A 17 4.47 -13.32 -0.71
N VAL A 18 5.09 -12.16 -0.47
CA VAL A 18 5.68 -11.82 0.82
C VAL A 18 4.60 -11.71 1.89
N HIS A 19 3.51 -11.00 1.62
CA HIS A 19 2.39 -10.89 2.57
C HIS A 19 1.82 -12.26 2.96
N ARG A 20 1.72 -13.22 2.02
CA ARG A 20 1.27 -14.59 2.34
C ARG A 20 2.16 -15.27 3.39
N GLN A 21 3.48 -15.03 3.34
CA GLN A 21 4.46 -15.57 4.27
C GLN A 21 4.42 -14.86 5.63
N THR A 22 4.06 -13.57 5.65
CA THR A 22 4.07 -12.72 6.86
C THR A 22 2.67 -12.32 7.34
N ARG A 23 1.61 -13.00 6.89
CA ARG A 23 0.21 -12.57 7.07
C ARG A 23 -0.25 -12.43 8.53
N ARG A 24 0.48 -13.02 9.48
CA ARG A 24 0.18 -12.93 10.92
C ARG A 24 0.60 -11.61 11.54
N THR A 25 1.48 -10.84 10.87
CA THR A 25 2.10 -9.62 11.41
C THR A 25 2.06 -8.45 10.43
N THR A 26 1.42 -8.62 9.28
CA THR A 26 1.38 -7.59 8.22
C THR A 26 -0.02 -7.47 7.65
N VAL A 27 -0.36 -6.26 7.20
CA VAL A 27 -1.49 -5.99 6.31
C VAL A 27 -0.93 -5.51 4.96
N LEU A 28 -1.42 -6.05 3.85
CA LEU A 28 -1.12 -5.56 2.51
C LEU A 28 -2.13 -4.49 2.11
N LEU A 29 -1.64 -3.30 1.80
CA LEU A 29 -2.40 -2.14 1.33
C LEU A 29 -2.03 -1.87 -0.13
N PRO A 30 -2.88 -2.25 -1.09
CA PRO A 30 -2.67 -1.97 -2.50
C PRO A 30 -3.01 -0.52 -2.83
N TYR A 31 -2.14 0.11 -3.63
CA TYR A 31 -2.42 1.37 -4.31
C TYR A 31 -2.82 1.08 -5.76
N GLU A 32 -3.96 1.59 -6.21
CA GLU A 32 -4.57 1.24 -7.50
C GLU A 32 -4.00 2.01 -8.70
N GLY A 33 -2.92 2.76 -8.50
CA GLY A 33 -2.22 3.46 -9.58
C GLY A 33 -0.94 2.76 -10.04
N ALA A 34 -0.17 3.50 -10.83
CA ALA A 34 1.16 3.10 -11.28
C ALA A 34 2.27 3.85 -10.54
N GLY A 35 3.43 3.22 -10.49
CA GLY A 35 4.66 3.82 -9.97
C GLY A 35 5.39 2.95 -8.95
N HIS A 36 6.69 3.18 -8.85
CA HIS A 36 7.56 2.59 -7.84
C HIS A 36 7.67 3.55 -6.65
N SER A 37 7.52 3.04 -5.43
CA SER A 37 7.39 3.82 -4.18
C SER A 37 6.18 4.78 -4.19
N VAL A 38 5.13 4.45 -3.43
CA VAL A 38 3.81 5.10 -3.57
C VAL A 38 3.31 5.87 -2.33
N TYR A 39 4.16 6.08 -1.33
CA TYR A 39 3.79 6.81 -0.10
C TYR A 39 3.19 8.20 -0.36
N ARG A 40 3.74 8.98 -1.30
CA ARG A 40 3.26 10.35 -1.62
C ARG A 40 2.34 10.43 -2.84
N ARG A 41 1.70 9.32 -3.25
CA ARG A 41 0.93 9.25 -4.51
C ARG A 41 -0.55 9.58 -4.34
N SER A 42 -1.10 9.42 -3.15
CA SER A 42 -2.42 9.93 -2.78
C SER A 42 -2.50 10.16 -1.27
N ASP A 43 -3.52 10.89 -0.82
CA ASP A 43 -3.76 11.10 0.60
C ASP A 43 -3.93 9.75 1.32
N GLY A 44 -4.68 8.82 0.71
CA GLY A 44 -4.86 7.48 1.29
C GLY A 44 -3.56 6.69 1.48
N THR A 45 -2.57 6.81 0.59
CA THR A 45 -1.29 6.11 0.78
C THR A 45 -0.41 6.79 1.81
N ARG A 46 -0.50 8.12 1.92
CA ARG A 46 0.23 8.91 2.92
C ARG A 46 -0.34 8.66 4.31
N ASP A 47 -1.64 8.89 4.48
CA ASP A 47 -2.34 8.79 5.76
C ASP A 47 -2.20 7.39 6.36
N ALA A 48 -2.31 6.33 5.55
CA ALA A 48 -2.15 4.97 6.04
C ALA A 48 -0.74 4.66 6.57
N VAL A 49 0.29 5.32 6.03
CA VAL A 49 1.67 5.17 6.52
C VAL A 49 1.90 6.06 7.74
N ASP A 50 1.40 7.29 7.70
CA ASP A 50 1.51 8.25 8.80
C ASP A 50 0.79 7.70 10.05
N ASP A 51 -0.48 7.28 9.94
CA ASP A 51 -1.27 6.62 11.00
C ASP A 51 -0.52 5.44 11.65
N TYR A 52 0.13 4.60 10.83
CA TYR A 52 0.89 3.47 11.36
C TYR A 52 2.13 3.92 12.14
N LEU A 53 2.86 4.89 11.62
CA LEU A 53 4.11 5.35 12.23
C LEU A 53 3.88 6.21 13.48
N THR A 54 2.79 6.97 13.53
CA THR A 54 2.51 7.88 14.65
C THR A 54 1.58 7.29 15.69
N GLU A 55 0.67 6.38 15.31
CA GLU A 55 -0.38 5.86 16.19
C GLU A 55 -0.40 4.33 16.29
N LEU A 56 0.46 3.62 15.54
CA LEU A 56 0.41 2.15 15.40
C LEU A 56 -0.93 1.62 14.87
N LYS A 57 -1.70 2.49 14.19
CA LYS A 57 -2.98 2.13 13.62
C LYS A 57 -2.77 1.51 12.23
N THR A 58 -3.22 0.28 12.07
CA THR A 58 -3.14 -0.43 10.80
C THR A 58 -4.44 -0.28 9.99
N PRO A 59 -4.38 -0.20 8.65
CA PRO A 59 -5.57 -0.28 7.82
C PRO A 59 -6.28 -1.62 8.00
N SER A 60 -7.60 -1.65 7.76
CA SER A 60 -8.35 -2.90 7.78
C SER A 60 -7.90 -3.82 6.64
N ALA A 61 -7.95 -5.13 6.86
CA ALA A 61 -7.64 -6.10 5.83
C ALA A 61 -8.53 -5.90 4.60
N GLY A 62 -7.93 -5.85 3.41
CA GLY A 62 -8.65 -5.60 2.15
C GLY A 62 -8.81 -4.12 1.78
N SER A 63 -8.39 -3.18 2.65
CA SER A 63 -8.29 -1.76 2.31
C SER A 63 -7.43 -1.52 1.07
N ARG A 64 -7.76 -0.47 0.31
CA ARG A 64 -7.04 -0.04 -0.91
C ARG A 64 -7.00 1.48 -0.98
N CYS A 65 -5.99 2.02 -1.65
CA CYS A 65 -5.85 3.45 -1.89
C CYS A 65 -5.99 3.76 -3.38
N THR A 66 -6.84 4.71 -3.73
CA THR A 66 -6.99 5.18 -5.11
C THR A 66 -5.95 6.26 -5.44
N PRO A 67 -5.62 6.45 -6.73
CA PRO A 67 -4.88 7.64 -7.19
C PRO A 67 -5.62 8.93 -6.87
N ALA A 68 -4.88 10.02 -6.69
CA ALA A 68 -5.48 11.35 -6.69
C ALA A 68 -6.25 11.58 -8.00
N ALA A 69 -7.38 12.29 -7.92
CA ALA A 69 -8.16 12.65 -9.09
C ALA A 69 -7.28 13.39 -10.11
N LYS A 70 -7.43 13.07 -11.40
CA LYS A 70 -6.81 13.85 -12.47
C LYS A 70 -7.66 15.11 -12.65
N ASN A 71 -7.04 16.29 -12.49
CA ASN A 71 -7.62 17.56 -12.93
C ASN A 71 -7.69 17.63 -14.45
#